data_AF-A0A920JYL8-F1
#
_entry.id   AF-A0A920JYL8-F1
#
_cell.length_a   1.000
_cell.length_b   1.000
_cell.length_c   1.000
_cell.angle_alpha   90.00
_cell.angle_beta   90.00
_cell.angle_gamma   90.00
#
_symmetry.space_group_name_H-M   'P 1'
#
loop_
_entity.id
_entity.type
_entity.pdbx_description
1 polymer ?
#
loop_
_entity_poly.entity_id
_entity_poly.type
_entity_poly.pdbx_seq_one_letter_code
_entity_poly.pdbx_strand_id
1 'polypeptide(L)'
;MLRRVLLLLAIPLAVTAQEVTYDNSVLAPGWTSLTFTPPSPSSYTLASFTPAKDGDVINQLEEKTSLHDLYDDKVTLLNFMYTTCTDINGCPLATAVFHKIQQNSLKIQR
;
A
#
# COMPACT_ATOMS: atom_id res chain seq x y z
N MET A 1 17.64 -38.92 -48.61
CA MET A 1 17.16 -39.22 -47.25
C MET A 1 17.47 -38.02 -46.35
N LEU A 2 16.73 -36.92 -46.55
CA LEU A 2 15.63 -36.47 -45.69
C LEU A 2 16.04 -36.13 -44.23
N ARG A 3 16.62 -34.93 -44.11
CA ARG A 3 16.13 -33.86 -43.22
C ARG A 3 15.88 -34.26 -41.76
N ARG A 4 16.94 -34.29 -40.94
CA ARG A 4 16.82 -34.14 -39.48
C ARG A 4 17.09 -32.68 -39.11
N VAL A 5 16.09 -31.84 -39.37
CA VAL A 5 16.02 -30.49 -38.80
C VAL A 5 15.67 -30.69 -37.33
N LEU A 6 16.68 -30.56 -36.47
CA LEU A 6 16.51 -30.55 -35.02
C LEU A 6 15.83 -29.22 -34.64
N LEU A 7 14.49 -29.21 -34.64
CA LEU A 7 13.67 -28.15 -34.07
C LEU A 7 13.90 -28.15 -32.55
N LEU A 8 14.80 -27.30 -32.08
CA LEU A 8 14.83 -26.89 -30.68
C LEU A 8 13.58 -26.05 -30.43
N LEU A 9 12.61 -26.68 -29.76
CA LEU A 9 11.37 -26.08 -29.27
C LEU A 9 11.68 -24.76 -28.56
N ALA A 10 11.21 -23.64 -29.13
CA ALA A 10 10.99 -22.43 -28.37
C ALA A 10 9.82 -22.72 -27.42
N ILE A 11 10.13 -23.08 -26.18
CA ILE A 11 9.12 -23.14 -25.11
C ILE A 11 8.74 -21.68 -24.84
N PRO A 12 7.52 -21.24 -25.13
CA PRO A 12 7.09 -19.94 -24.66
C PRO A 12 7.02 -20.04 -23.14
N LEU A 13 7.90 -19.30 -22.45
CA LEU A 13 7.68 -18.96 -21.05
C LEU A 13 6.40 -18.13 -21.01
N ALA A 14 5.27 -18.81 -20.85
CA ALA A 14 4.03 -18.17 -20.45
C ALA A 14 4.26 -17.64 -19.03
N VAL A 15 4.69 -16.37 -18.95
CA VAL A 15 4.69 -15.62 -17.70
C VAL A 15 3.23 -15.41 -17.35
N THR A 16 2.67 -16.30 -16.55
CA THR A 16 1.35 -16.09 -15.95
C THR A 16 1.50 -15.03 -14.88
N ALA A 17 0.93 -13.84 -15.10
CA ALA A 17 0.73 -12.88 -14.02
C ALA A 17 -0.21 -13.53 -13.00
N GLN A 18 0.29 -13.76 -11.78
CA GLN A 18 -0.52 -14.29 -10.70
C GLN A 18 -1.46 -13.18 -10.22
N GLU A 19 -2.69 -13.13 -10.74
CA GLU A 19 -3.73 -12.30 -10.13
C GLU A 19 -4.13 -12.95 -8.81
N VAL A 20 -3.81 -12.29 -7.70
CA VAL A 20 -4.29 -12.69 -6.37
C VAL A 20 -5.77 -12.34 -6.30
N THR A 21 -6.63 -13.34 -6.35
CA THR A 21 -8.07 -13.18 -6.09
C THR A 21 -8.29 -13.05 -4.58
N TYR A 22 -8.63 -11.84 -4.13
CA TYR A 22 -9.04 -11.59 -2.76
C TYR A 22 -10.50 -12.00 -2.56
N ASP A 23 -10.77 -12.85 -1.57
CA ASP A 23 -12.13 -13.18 -1.15
C ASP A 23 -12.73 -11.99 -0.40
N ASN A 24 -13.65 -11.30 -1.06
CA ASN A 24 -14.31 -10.11 -0.53
C ASN A 24 -15.61 -10.43 0.23
N SER A 25 -15.89 -11.70 0.51
CA SER A 25 -17.10 -12.10 1.26
C SER A 25 -17.09 -11.66 2.72
N VAL A 26 -15.90 -11.44 3.30
CA VAL A 26 -15.71 -10.93 4.65
C VAL A 26 -15.10 -9.53 4.58
N LEU A 27 -15.80 -8.54 5.14
CA LEU A 27 -15.31 -7.16 5.20
C LEU A 27 -14.18 -7.04 6.22
N ALA A 28 -13.10 -6.36 5.83
CA ALA A 28 -11.97 -6.10 6.70
C ALA A 28 -12.36 -5.19 7.89
N PRO A 29 -11.68 -5.34 9.05
CA PRO A 29 -11.81 -4.42 10.17
C PRO A 29 -11.53 -2.98 9.71
N GLY A 30 -12.47 -2.07 9.95
CA GLY A 30 -12.43 -0.68 9.46
C GLY A 30 -13.66 -0.28 8.64
N TRP A 31 -14.33 -1.26 8.00
CA TRP A 31 -15.65 -1.04 7.40
C TRP A 31 -16.74 -0.89 8.46
N THR A 32 -16.59 -1.57 9.58
CA THR A 32 -17.51 -1.55 10.71
C THR A 32 -16.76 -1.16 11.99
N SER A 33 -17.51 -0.93 13.07
CA SER A 33 -16.92 -0.71 14.39
C SER A 33 -16.00 -1.87 14.79
N LEU A 34 -14.90 -1.55 15.47
CA LEU A 34 -13.99 -2.56 16.01
C LEU A 34 -14.76 -3.51 16.92
N THR A 35 -14.58 -4.81 16.71
CA THR A 35 -15.18 -5.87 17.54
C THR A 35 -14.41 -6.11 18.83
N PHE A 36 -13.33 -5.36 19.05
CA PHE A 36 -12.48 -5.42 20.23
C PHE A 36 -12.17 -4.01 20.74
N THR A 37 -11.85 -3.91 22.04
CA THR A 37 -11.37 -2.66 22.64
C THR A 37 -9.87 -2.52 22.38
N PRO A 38 -9.41 -1.45 21.71
CA PRO A 38 -7.98 -1.25 21.52
C PRO A 38 -7.28 -1.03 22.88
N PRO A 39 -6.02 -1.49 23.03
CA PRO A 39 -5.27 -1.26 24.26
C PRO A 39 -5.06 0.23 24.50
N SER A 40 -4.86 0.62 25.77
CA SER A 40 -4.57 2.01 26.12
C SER A 40 -3.30 2.49 25.38
N PRO A 41 -3.25 3.75 24.92
CA PRO A 41 -1.99 4.35 24.48
C PRO A 41 -0.88 4.12 25.51
N SER A 42 0.32 3.85 25.03
CA SER A 42 1.52 3.57 25.85
C SER A 42 1.48 2.28 26.70
N SER A 43 0.44 1.44 26.61
CA SER A 43 0.38 0.14 27.31
C SER A 43 1.08 -1.00 26.56
N TYR A 44 1.51 -0.75 25.32
CA TYR A 44 2.17 -1.72 24.46
C TYR A 44 3.59 -1.28 24.14
N THR A 45 4.50 -2.26 23.99
CA THR A 45 5.88 -2.00 23.57
C THR A 45 5.90 -1.76 22.06
N LEU A 46 6.42 -0.60 21.65
CA LEU A 46 6.65 -0.30 20.24
C LEU A 46 7.86 -1.08 19.74
N ALA A 47 7.76 -1.62 18.52
CA ALA A 47 8.92 -2.15 17.82
C ALA A 47 9.93 -1.03 17.54
N SER A 48 11.22 -1.36 17.57
CA SER A 48 12.26 -0.44 17.13
C SER A 48 12.23 -0.34 15.60
N PHE A 49 12.02 0.87 15.09
CA PHE A 49 12.08 1.18 13.66
C PHE A 49 13.40 1.89 13.34
N THR A 50 13.92 1.66 12.14
CA THR A 50 15.05 2.41 11.60
C THR A 50 14.58 3.71 10.96
N PRO A 51 15.46 4.70 10.74
CA PRO A 51 15.13 5.86 9.92
C PRO A 51 14.51 5.44 8.58
N ALA A 52 13.47 6.16 8.16
CA ALA A 52 12.87 5.96 6.85
C ALA A 52 13.88 6.34 5.76
N LYS A 53 13.89 5.56 4.67
CA LYS A 53 14.77 5.82 3.53
C LYS A 53 14.22 6.95 2.67
N ASP A 54 15.12 7.58 1.94
CA ASP A 54 14.78 8.52 0.88
C ASP A 54 14.41 7.82 -0.44
N GLY A 55 13.95 8.58 -1.42
CA GLY A 55 13.76 8.16 -2.80
C GLY A 55 13.26 9.28 -3.71
N ASP A 56 13.66 9.24 -4.97
CA ASP A 56 13.19 10.18 -6.00
C ASP A 56 11.72 9.91 -6.35
N VAL A 57 10.90 10.95 -6.36
CA VAL A 57 9.48 10.88 -6.70
C VAL A 57 9.05 12.06 -7.57
N ILE A 58 7.89 11.91 -8.21
CA ILE A 58 7.21 13.00 -8.93
C ILE A 58 5.98 13.40 -8.14
N ASN A 59 5.85 14.69 -7.85
CA ASN A 59 4.69 15.20 -7.12
C ASN A 59 3.51 15.51 -8.06
N GLN A 60 2.39 15.97 -7.49
CA GLN A 60 1.19 16.35 -8.24
C GLN A 60 1.35 17.56 -9.18
N LEU A 61 2.47 18.30 -9.09
CA LEU A 61 2.82 19.41 -9.97
C LEU A 61 3.80 18.99 -11.08
N GLU A 62 4.05 17.68 -11.22
CA GLU A 62 5.02 17.09 -12.16
C GLU A 62 6.49 17.44 -11.87
N GLU A 63 6.77 17.90 -10.64
CA GLU A 63 8.11 18.25 -10.21
C GLU A 63 8.85 17.02 -9.67
N LYS A 64 10.14 16.93 -10.00
CA LYS A 64 11.05 15.95 -9.38
C LYS A 64 11.41 16.42 -7.98
N THR A 65 11.21 15.56 -6.98
CA THR A 65 11.53 15.83 -5.57
C THR A 65 11.97 14.53 -4.89
N SER A 66 12.38 14.60 -3.62
CA SER A 66 12.72 13.44 -2.81
C SER A 66 11.62 13.14 -1.78
N LEU A 67 11.60 11.93 -1.22
CA LEU A 67 10.69 11.59 -0.14
C LEU A 67 11.03 12.37 1.14
N HIS A 68 12.33 12.58 1.43
CA HIS A 68 12.78 13.41 2.55
C HIS A 68 12.26 14.84 2.45
N ASP A 69 12.32 15.48 1.28
CA ASP A 69 11.77 16.83 1.07
C ASP A 69 10.27 16.92 1.41
N LEU A 70 9.53 15.82 1.22
CA LEU A 70 8.10 15.76 1.48
C LEU A 70 7.78 15.55 2.98
N TYR A 71 8.45 14.61 3.65
CA TYR A 71 8.07 14.15 4.99
C TYR A 71 8.97 14.59 6.14
N ASP A 72 10.20 15.07 5.88
CA ASP A 72 11.14 15.40 6.96
C ASP A 72 10.59 16.51 7.86
N ASP A 73 10.96 16.42 9.14
CA ASP A 73 10.51 17.29 10.24
C ASP A 73 8.98 17.35 10.43
N LYS A 74 8.24 16.40 9.86
CA LYS A 74 6.77 16.31 9.99
C LYS A 74 6.37 14.95 10.53
N VAL A 75 5.31 14.93 11.34
CA VAL A 75 4.57 13.70 11.63
C VAL A 75 3.80 13.32 10.38
N THR A 76 4.29 12.31 9.66
CA THR A 76 3.76 11.93 8.34
C THR A 76 3.06 10.58 8.40
N LEU A 77 1.81 10.55 7.93
CA LEU A 77 1.13 9.30 7.55
C LEU A 77 1.34 9.11 6.05
N LEU A 78 2.02 8.03 5.66
CA LEU A 78 2.34 7.73 4.26
C LEU A 78 1.58 6.47 3.81
N ASN A 79 0.95 6.54 2.64
CA ASN A 79 0.23 5.42 2.04
C ASN A 79 0.76 5.14 0.63
N PHE A 80 1.24 3.92 0.39
CA PHE A 80 1.60 3.44 -0.94
C PHE A 80 0.42 2.65 -1.51
N MET A 81 -0.23 3.20 -2.53
CA MET A 81 -1.44 2.62 -3.10
C MET A 81 -1.36 2.58 -4.63
N TYR A 82 -1.75 1.44 -5.18
CA TYR A 82 -2.05 1.34 -6.61
C TYR A 82 -3.46 1.89 -6.85
N THR A 83 -3.56 2.92 -7.69
CA THR A 83 -4.83 3.61 -7.95
C THR A 83 -5.86 2.74 -8.68
N THR A 84 -5.41 1.68 -9.35
CA THR A 84 -6.25 0.74 -10.13
C THR A 84 -6.60 -0.54 -9.38
N CYS A 85 -6.33 -0.62 -8.08
CA CYS A 85 -6.57 -1.84 -7.33
C CYS A 85 -8.08 -2.08 -7.09
N THR A 86 -8.49 -3.34 -7.32
CA THR A 86 -9.89 -3.79 -7.29
C THR A 86 -10.30 -4.46 -5.98
N ASP A 87 -9.37 -4.55 -5.02
CA ASP A 87 -9.63 -5.10 -3.69
C ASP A 87 -10.43 -4.09 -2.85
N ILE A 88 -11.69 -4.45 -2.56
CA ILE A 88 -12.60 -3.61 -1.75
C ILE A 88 -12.10 -3.47 -0.31
N ASN A 89 -11.41 -4.47 0.23
CA ASN A 89 -10.81 -4.43 1.55
C ASN A 89 -9.45 -3.73 1.57
N GLY A 90 -8.89 -3.45 0.38
CA GLY A 90 -7.65 -2.72 0.19
C GLY A 90 -7.89 -1.24 -0.08
N CYS A 91 -7.91 -0.87 -1.35
CA CYS A 91 -7.71 0.52 -1.79
C CYS A 91 -8.85 1.49 -1.39
N PRO A 92 -10.14 1.13 -1.56
CA PRO A 92 -11.24 1.98 -1.09
C PRO A 92 -11.21 2.15 0.44
N LEU A 93 -10.97 1.07 1.18
CA LEU A 93 -10.93 1.10 2.63
C LEU A 93 -9.77 1.95 3.16
N ALA A 94 -8.56 1.72 2.66
CA ALA A 94 -7.37 2.47 3.05
C ALA A 94 -7.58 3.97 2.82
N THR A 95 -8.13 4.35 1.66
CA THR A 95 -8.45 5.75 1.34
C THR A 95 -9.45 6.34 2.33
N ALA A 96 -10.55 5.62 2.63
CA ALA A 96 -11.56 6.10 3.57
C ALA A 96 -11.00 6.31 4.99
N VAL A 97 -10.20 5.36 5.47
CA VAL A 97 -9.54 5.45 6.79
C VAL A 97 -8.55 6.62 6.83
N PHE A 98 -7.76 6.81 5.77
CA PHE A 98 -6.78 7.90 5.67
C PHE A 98 -7.46 9.27 5.78
N HIS A 99 -8.57 9.48 5.07
CA HIS A 99 -9.35 10.72 5.19
C HIS A 99 -9.94 10.91 6.59
N LYS A 100 -10.41 9.84 7.24
CA LYS A 100 -10.92 9.92 8.62
C LYS A 100 -9.82 10.33 9.61
N ILE A 101 -8.61 9.79 9.47
CA ILE A 101 -7.45 10.17 10.29
C ILE A 101 -7.13 11.65 10.06
N GLN A 102 -7.01 12.07 8.81
CA GLN A 102 -6.74 13.47 8.46
C GLN A 102 -7.75 14.43 9.13
N GLN A 103 -9.05 14.14 9.02
CA GLN A 103 -10.10 14.94 9.62
C GLN A 103 -10.02 15.00 11.15
N ASN A 104 -9.64 13.89 11.80
CA ASN A 104 -9.55 13.84 13.26
C ASN A 104 -8.26 14.50 13.79
N SER A 105 -7.13 14.35 13.08
CA SER A 105 -5.88 15.03 13.43
C SER A 105 -6.02 16.56 13.40
N LEU A 106 -6.79 17.09 12.44
CA LEU A 106 -7.10 18.53 12.37
C LEU A 106 -7.97 19.02 13.55
N LYS A 107 -8.78 18.16 14.16
CA LYS A 107 -9.58 18.52 15.34
C LYS A 107 -8.74 18.59 16.61
N ILE A 108 -7.69 17.77 16.72
CA ILE A 108 -6.80 17.72 17.89
C ILE A 108 -5.88 18.96 17.94
N GLN A 109 -5.60 19.58 16.79
CA GLN A 109 -4.76 20.78 16.68
C GLN A 109 -5.53 22.10 16.91
N ARG A 110 -6.83 22.06 17.21
CA ARG A 110 -7.65 23.21 17.62
C ARG A 110 -7.97 23.13 19.10
#